data_AF-A0A974B070-F1
#
_entry.id   AF-A0A974B070-F1
#
_cell.length_a   1.000
_cell.length_b   1.000
_cell.length_c   1.000
_cell.angle_alpha   90.00
_cell.angle_beta   90.00
_cell.angle_gamma   90.00
#
_symmetry.space_group_name_H-M   'P 1'
#
loop_
_entity.id
_entity.type
_entity.pdbx_description
1 polymer ?
#
loop_
_entity_poly.entity_id
_entity_poly.type
_entity_poly.pdbx_seq_one_letter_code
_entity_poly.pdbx_strand_id
1 'polypeptide(L)'
;MTRPAQNPDKEAAAGIAELEGYLLAQSHLHEARVEAEVFADRMPWLTTGQREEVVRLYTENRIALSRRVLAALVTRAGELRQEYTERYECLKQRVLCGSLAALLGVAVLCLFTYCIVLQS
;
A
#
# COMPACT_ATOMS: atom_id res chain seq x y z
N MET A 1 7.08 -12.09 29.16
CA MET A 1 6.69 -11.69 27.79
C MET A 1 7.46 -10.43 27.42
N THR A 2 8.70 -10.59 26.96
CA THR A 2 9.56 -9.48 26.49
C THR A 2 9.16 -9.13 25.06
N ARG A 3 8.55 -7.95 24.87
CA ARG A 3 8.28 -7.38 23.54
C ARG A 3 9.64 -7.23 22.84
N PRO A 4 9.87 -7.83 21.65
CA PRO A 4 11.12 -7.64 20.94
C PRO A 4 11.30 -6.13 20.69
N ALA A 5 12.49 -5.60 20.94
CA ALA A 5 12.80 -4.19 20.74
C ALA A 5 12.42 -3.79 19.31
N GLN A 6 11.27 -3.14 19.17
CA GLN A 6 10.82 -2.59 17.90
C GLN A 6 11.77 -1.46 17.54
N ASN A 7 12.29 -1.48 16.32
CA ASN A 7 13.17 -0.43 15.83
C ASN A 7 12.41 0.92 15.96
N PRO A 8 12.91 1.90 16.73
CA PRO A 8 12.22 3.17 16.97
C PRO A 8 11.84 3.89 15.66
N ASP A 9 12.64 3.72 14.60
CA ASP A 9 12.35 4.29 13.29
C ASP A 9 11.09 3.68 12.65
N LYS A 10 10.84 2.38 12.89
CA LYS A 10 9.64 1.69 12.39
C LYS A 10 8.38 2.11 13.14
N GLU A 11 8.51 2.38 14.44
CA GLU A 11 7.40 2.86 15.27
C GLU A 11 7.04 4.31 14.92
N ALA A 12 8.04 5.17 14.73
CA ALA A 12 7.85 6.53 14.25
C ALA A 12 7.19 6.54 12.85
N ALA A 13 7.67 5.72 11.92
CA ALA A 13 7.09 5.62 10.58
C ALA A 13 5.62 5.12 10.62
N ALA A 14 5.30 4.15 11.49
CA ALA A 14 3.93 3.67 11.67
C ALA A 14 3.01 4.76 12.24
N GLY A 15 3.49 5.51 13.25
CA GLY A 15 2.73 6.62 13.82
C GLY A 15 2.49 7.75 12.83
N ILE A 16 3.48 8.08 11.98
CA ILE A 16 3.31 9.08 10.92
C ILE A 16 2.26 8.61 9.91
N ALA A 17 2.30 7.35 9.47
CA ALA A 17 1.33 6.81 8.53
C ALA A 17 -0.10 6.82 9.09
N GLU A 18 -0.27 6.55 10.39
CA GLU A 18 -1.57 6.63 11.07
C GLU A 18 -2.09 8.07 11.13
N LEU A 19 -1.23 9.03 11.50
CA LEU A 19 -1.58 10.45 11.51
C LEU A 19 -1.93 10.96 10.11
N GLU A 20 -1.15 10.61 9.09
CA GLU A 20 -1.44 10.94 7.70
C GLU A 20 -2.80 10.40 7.27
N GLY A 21 -3.09 9.14 7.60
CA GLY A 21 -4.40 8.52 7.34
C GLY A 21 -5.55 9.25 8.04
N TYR A 22 -5.37 9.65 9.30
CA TYR A 22 -6.35 10.43 10.04
C TYR A 22 -6.58 11.82 9.43
N LEU A 23 -5.50 12.53 9.07
CA LEU A 23 -5.57 13.86 8.47
C LEU A 23 -6.25 13.83 7.09
N LEU A 24 -5.91 12.85 6.25
CA LEU A 24 -6.58 12.62 4.97
C LEU A 24 -8.06 12.33 5.17
N ALA A 25 -8.41 11.48 6.14
CA ALA A 25 -9.80 11.20 6.45
C ALA A 25 -10.56 12.47 6.88
N GLN A 26 -9.97 13.30 7.74
CA GLN A 26 -10.56 14.57 8.16
C GLN A 26 -10.73 15.56 7.00
N SER A 27 -9.73 15.67 6.12
CA SER A 27 -9.80 16.51 4.91
C SER A 27 -10.96 16.05 4.02
N HIS A 28 -11.10 14.75 3.76
CA HIS A 28 -12.21 14.24 2.94
C HIS A 28 -13.59 14.47 3.57
N LEU A 29 -13.71 14.36 4.90
CA LEU A 29 -14.97 14.67 5.60
C LEU A 29 -15.33 16.15 5.43
N HIS A 30 -14.35 17.04 5.58
CA HIS A 30 -14.55 18.47 5.42
C HIS A 30 -14.93 18.83 3.98
N GLU A 31 -14.20 18.31 2.99
CA GLU A 31 -14.47 18.52 1.57
C GLU A 31 -15.87 18.03 1.18
N ALA A 32 -16.26 16.84 1.60
CA ALA A 32 -17.59 16.29 1.32
C ALA A 32 -18.71 17.17 1.89
N ARG A 33 -18.50 17.75 3.08
CA ARG A 33 -19.46 18.68 3.69
C ARG A 33 -19.53 20.01 2.94
N VAL A 34 -18.38 20.58 2.55
CA VAL A 34 -18.34 21.81 1.75
C VAL A 34 -19.05 21.61 0.41
N GLU A 35 -18.79 20.50 -0.27
CA GLU A 35 -19.48 20.13 -1.51
C GLU A 35 -20.99 20.01 -1.31
N ALA A 36 -21.41 19.40 -0.19
CA ALA A 36 -22.82 19.27 0.17
C ALA A 36 -23.49 20.64 0.43
N GLU A 37 -22.80 21.55 1.12
CA GLU A 37 -23.29 22.91 1.38
C GLU A 37 -23.43 23.71 0.08
N VAL A 38 -22.43 23.66 -0.80
CA VAL A 38 -22.48 24.26 -2.14
C VAL A 38 -23.62 23.67 -2.98
N PHE A 39 -23.85 22.36 -2.87
CA PHE A 39 -24.97 21.71 -3.55
C PHE A 39 -26.32 22.19 -3.02
N ALA A 40 -26.45 22.32 -1.71
CA ALA A 40 -27.67 22.78 -1.06
C ALA A 40 -27.98 24.26 -1.37
N ASP A 41 -26.94 25.10 -1.50
CA ASP A 41 -27.07 26.52 -1.87
C ASP A 41 -27.65 26.73 -3.28
N ARG A 42 -27.57 25.72 -4.15
CA ARG A 42 -28.23 25.74 -5.46
C ARG A 42 -29.75 25.55 -5.38
N MET A 43 -30.29 25.29 -4.20
CA MET A 43 -31.71 25.07 -3.94
C MET A 43 -32.25 26.12 -2.95
N PRO A 44 -32.32 27.41 -3.35
CA PRO A 44 -32.69 28.51 -2.45
C PRO A 44 -34.13 28.44 -1.93
N TRP A 45 -34.96 27.56 -2.48
CA TRP A 45 -36.33 27.32 -2.02
C TRP A 45 -36.42 26.38 -0.80
N LEU A 46 -35.32 25.77 -0.38
CA LEU A 46 -35.29 24.90 0.80
C LEU A 46 -35.33 25.72 2.09
N THR A 47 -36.10 25.25 3.07
CA THR A 47 -36.01 25.78 4.43
C THR A 47 -34.69 25.36 5.08
N THR A 48 -34.28 26.04 6.15
CA THR A 48 -33.03 25.73 6.87
C THR A 48 -32.94 24.25 7.28
N GLY A 49 -34.03 23.68 7.82
CA GLY A 49 -34.05 22.27 8.21
C GLY A 49 -33.96 21.31 7.03
N GLN A 50 -34.58 21.64 5.89
CA GLN A 50 -34.45 20.84 4.67
C GLN A 50 -33.03 20.94 4.08
N ARG A 51 -32.40 22.12 4.16
CA ARG A 51 -31.02 22.35 3.74
C ARG A 51 -30.06 21.50 4.57
N GLU A 52 -30.17 21.53 5.90
CA GLU A 52 -29.34 20.73 6.81
C GLU A 52 -29.48 19.22 6.56
N GLU A 53 -30.70 18.75 6.31
CA GLU A 53 -30.96 17.35 6.00
C GLU A 53 -30.30 16.92 4.67
N VAL A 54 -30.42 17.75 3.62
CA VAL A 54 -29.76 17.51 2.34
C VAL A 54 -28.24 17.48 2.50
N VAL A 55 -27.68 18.44 3.25
CA VAL A 55 -26.23 18.49 3.51
C VAL A 55 -25.77 17.20 4.21
N ARG A 56 -26.50 16.74 5.22
CA ARG A 56 -26.17 15.51 5.95
C ARG A 56 -26.21 14.28 5.04
N LEU A 57 -27.32 14.05 4.34
CA LEU A 57 -27.51 12.89 3.48
C LEU A 57 -26.53 12.87 2.30
N TYR A 58 -26.26 14.02 1.70
CA TYR A 58 -25.27 14.13 0.62
C TYR A 58 -23.87 13.79 1.13
N THR A 59 -23.46 14.36 2.27
CA THR A 59 -22.15 14.11 2.87
C THR A 59 -21.95 12.61 3.14
N GLU A 60 -22.95 11.96 3.76
CA GLU A 60 -22.92 10.52 4.04
C GLU A 60 -22.78 9.69 2.76
N ASN A 61 -23.56 10.01 1.73
CA ASN A 61 -23.51 9.32 0.45
C ASN A 61 -22.15 9.51 -0.25
N ARG A 62 -21.63 10.74 -0.29
CA ARG A 62 -20.36 11.08 -0.91
C ARG A 62 -19.18 10.35 -0.26
N ILE A 63 -19.18 10.23 1.07
CA ILE A 63 -18.20 9.44 1.83
C ILE A 63 -18.34 7.95 1.50
N ALA A 64 -19.58 7.41 1.53
CA ALA A 64 -19.84 6.00 1.26
C ALA A 64 -19.39 5.60 -0.16
N LEU A 65 -19.67 6.43 -1.16
CA LEU A 65 -19.23 6.21 -2.53
C LEU A 65 -17.70 6.23 -2.64
N SER A 66 -17.06 7.23 -2.05
CA SER A 66 -15.59 7.36 -2.09
C SER A 66 -14.91 6.16 -1.44
N ARG A 67 -15.44 5.65 -0.32
CA ARG A 67 -14.98 4.40 0.31
C ARG A 67 -15.10 3.19 -0.61
N ARG A 68 -16.24 3.04 -1.31
CA ARG A 68 -16.45 1.92 -2.26
C ARG A 68 -15.47 1.98 -3.42
N VAL A 69 -15.26 3.16 -4.00
CA VAL A 69 -14.31 3.36 -5.10
C VAL A 69 -12.88 3.05 -4.64
N LEU A 70 -12.46 3.57 -3.49
CA LEU A 70 -11.13 3.31 -2.95
C LEU A 70 -10.93 1.82 -2.65
N ALA A 71 -11.92 1.15 -2.05
CA ALA A 71 -11.86 -0.29 -1.80
C ALA A 71 -11.71 -1.08 -3.11
N ALA A 72 -12.47 -0.73 -4.15
CA ALA A 72 -12.34 -1.36 -5.46
C ALA A 72 -10.95 -1.14 -6.07
N LEU A 73 -10.40 0.08 -5.98
CA LEU A 73 -9.05 0.39 -6.46
C LEU A 73 -7.97 -0.39 -5.70
N VAL A 74 -8.09 -0.48 -4.38
CA VAL A 74 -7.16 -1.27 -3.55
C VAL A 74 -7.21 -2.74 -3.93
N THR A 75 -8.40 -3.31 -4.09
CA THR A 75 -8.56 -4.70 -4.55
C THR A 75 -7.91 -4.90 -5.92
N ARG A 76 -8.19 -4.03 -6.90
CA ARG A 76 -7.60 -4.12 -8.24
C ARG A 76 -6.08 -3.94 -8.24
N ALA A 77 -5.56 -3.01 -7.44
CA ALA A 77 -4.12 -2.82 -7.29
C ALA A 77 -3.46 -4.04 -6.62
N GLY A 78 -4.15 -4.68 -5.68
CA GLY A 78 -3.72 -5.94 -5.06
C GLY A 78 -3.65 -7.09 -6.07
N GLU A 79 -4.69 -7.27 -6.88
CA GLU A 79 -4.74 -8.26 -7.96
C GLU A 79 -3.57 -8.07 -8.94
N LEU A 80 -3.38 -6.82 -9.43
CA LEU A 80 -2.25 -6.49 -10.30
C LEU A 80 -0.91 -6.78 -9.61
N ARG A 81 -0.74 -6.34 -8.36
CA ARG A 81 0.51 -6.54 -7.63
C ARG A 81 0.82 -8.02 -7.44
N GLN A 82 -0.16 -8.88 -7.19
CA GLN A 82 0.04 -10.32 -7.10
C GLN A 82 0.53 -10.88 -8.45
N GLU A 83 -0.14 -10.53 -9.55
CA GLU A 83 0.23 -10.97 -10.90
C GLU A 83 1.68 -10.58 -11.26
N TYR A 84 2.12 -9.37 -10.90
CA TYR A 84 3.50 -8.94 -11.11
C TYR A 84 4.50 -9.55 -10.12
N THR A 85 4.11 -9.76 -8.86
CA THR A 85 5.00 -10.32 -7.83
C THR A 85 5.32 -11.79 -8.11
N GLU A 86 4.35 -12.57 -8.59
CA GLU A 86 4.58 -13.96 -8.97
C GLU A 86 5.60 -14.09 -10.11
N ARG A 87 5.51 -13.21 -11.12
CA ARG A 87 6.49 -13.17 -12.22
C ARG A 87 7.87 -12.73 -11.75
N TYR A 88 7.93 -11.77 -10.83
CA TYR A 88 9.19 -11.28 -10.28
C TYR A 88 9.88 -12.32 -9.39
N GLU A 89 9.13 -13.00 -8.52
CA GLU A 89 9.68 -14.06 -7.65
C GLU A 89 10.19 -15.24 -8.46
N CYS A 90 9.51 -15.63 -9.56
CA CYS A 90 10.02 -16.65 -10.47
C CYS A 90 11.36 -16.24 -11.11
N LEU A 91 11.48 -15.00 -11.57
CA LEU A 91 12.71 -14.50 -12.18
C LEU A 91 13.85 -14.41 -11.14
N LYS A 92 13.53 -13.91 -9.95
CA LYS A 92 14.46 -13.82 -8.82
C LYS A 92 14.96 -15.19 -8.38
N GLN A 93 14.08 -16.19 -8.28
CA GLN A 93 14.48 -17.57 -7.99
C GLN A 93 15.42 -18.12 -9.06
N ARG A 94 15.13 -17.91 -10.35
CA ARG A 94 16.02 -18.35 -11.44
C ARG A 94 17.40 -17.70 -11.36
N VAL A 95 17.46 -16.40 -11.09
CA VAL A 95 18.72 -15.67 -10.94
C VAL A 95 19.50 -16.16 -9.72
N LEU A 96 18.83 -16.37 -8.58
CA LEU A 96 19.46 -16.88 -7.35
C LEU A 96 19.97 -18.32 -7.52
N CYS A 97 19.18 -19.21 -8.13
CA CYS A 97 19.60 -20.58 -8.41
C CYS A 97 20.77 -20.61 -9.41
N GLY A 98 20.70 -19.78 -10.46
CA GLY A 98 21.78 -19.66 -11.44
C GLY A 98 23.07 -19.12 -10.84
N SER A 99 23.01 -18.09 -10.00
CA SER A 99 24.19 -17.53 -9.33
C SER A 99 24.79 -18.49 -8.31
N LEU A 100 23.97 -19.21 -7.53
CA LEU A 100 24.43 -20.27 -6.63
C LEU A 100 25.10 -21.41 -7.40
N ALA A 101 24.52 -21.87 -8.51
CA ALA A 101 25.11 -22.90 -9.35
C ALA A 101 26.45 -22.46 -9.96
N ALA A 102 26.54 -21.20 -10.41
CA ALA A 102 27.79 -20.64 -10.93
C ALA A 102 28.87 -20.54 -9.84
N LEU A 103 28.53 -20.07 -8.64
CA LEU A 103 29.46 -20.00 -7.50
C LEU A 103 29.99 -21.39 -7.11
N LEU A 104 29.11 -22.39 -7.04
CA LEU A 104 29.51 -23.77 -6.77
C LEU A 104 30.39 -24.32 -7.89
N GLY A 105 30.08 -24.07 -9.16
CA GLY A 105 30.90 -24.47 -10.30
C GLY A 105 32.31 -23.88 -10.25
N VAL A 106 32.43 -22.58 -9.95
CA VAL A 106 33.71 -21.91 -9.76
C VAL A 106 34.49 -22.51 -8.59
N ALA A 107 33.83 -22.76 -7.45
CA ALA A 107 34.47 -23.38 -6.28
C ALA A 107 35.02 -24.79 -6.60
N VAL A 108 34.26 -25.61 -7.33
CA VAL A 108 34.71 -26.95 -7.76
C VAL A 108 35.91 -26.87 -8.69
N LEU A 109 35.91 -25.94 -9.65
CA LEU A 109 37.04 -25.73 -10.56
C LEU A 109 38.30 -25.25 -9.81
N CYS A 110 38.14 -24.36 -8.84
CA CYS A 110 39.23 -23.91 -7.97
C CYS A 110 39.80 -25.07 -7.14
N LEU A 111 38.95 -25.92 -6.55
CA LEU A 111 39.41 -27.09 -5.80
C LEU A 111 40.11 -28.11 -6.70
N PHE A 112 39.57 -28.35 -7.90
CA PHE A 112 40.15 -29.28 -8.86
C PHE A 112 41.53 -28.81 -9.33
N THR A 113 41.67 -27.53 -9.70
CA THR A 113 42.96 -26.93 -10.07
C THR A 113 43.95 -26.95 -8.90
N TYR A 114 43.48 -26.69 -7.68
CA TYR A 114 44.31 -26.79 -6.47
C TYR A 114 44.82 -28.22 -6.22
N CYS A 115 43.96 -29.23 -6.34
CA CYS A 115 44.36 -30.64 -6.21
C CYS A 115 45.37 -31.05 -7.29
N ILE A 116 45.19 -30.61 -8.54
CA ILE A 116 46.14 -30.87 -9.61
C ILE A 116 47.51 -30.27 -9.29
N VAL A 117 47.55 -29.00 -8.87
CA VAL A 117 48.80 -28.30 -8.54
C VAL A 117 49.49 -28.91 -7.32
N LEU A 118 48.74 -29.42 -6.34
CA LEU A 118 49.30 -30.07 -5.15
C LEU A 118 49.90 -31.47 -5.47
N GLN A 119 49.43 -32.12 -6.52
CA GLN A 119 49.88 -33.46 -6.92
C GLN A 119 51.07 -33.46 -7.89
N SER A 120 51.31 -32.33 -8.56
CA SER A 120 52.47 -32.07 -9.44
C SER A 120 53.66 -31.50 -8.69
#